data_AF-A0A1M5Z8I4-F1
#
_entry.id   AF-A0A1M5Z8I4-F1
#
_cell.length_a   1.000
_cell.length_b   1.000
_cell.length_c   1.000
_cell.angle_alpha   90.00
_cell.angle_beta   90.00
_cell.angle_gamma   90.00
#
_symmetry.space_group_name_H-M   'P 1'
#
loop_
_entity.id
_entity.type
_entity.pdbx_description
1 polymer ?
#
loop_
_entity_poly.entity_id
_entity_poly.type
_entity_poly.pdbx_seq_one_letter_code
_entity_poly.pdbx_strand_id
1 'polypeptide(L)'
;MFRINLPGNKKVKMVILLVLILIAVGVLVSQSIENKKLIKEQQEIKEQVEKEEKEKQEKIQKEEEEKLAKEKEQEQKLEEKVQKAKDEFFSKNYKNAIDIATEVINENPSMYSAYNIRGITKAYNGSFDDGMKDIDKALEIKPDFGYARFNKALNYELYERFEEALVWYDKALEVEQGAWTYYGIASIYGRRGDVENTVLYLSKAIEVDKSVIEYAKTEHDFNPVRNSEKFNEIIK
;
A
#
# COMPACT_ATOMS: atom_id res chain seq x y z
N MET A 1 46.00 5.69 -66.68
CA MET A 1 44.76 5.97 -67.47
C MET A 1 44.84 5.20 -68.77
N PHE A 2 44.09 4.10 -68.90
CA PHE A 2 43.94 3.42 -70.20
C PHE A 2 43.16 4.34 -71.15
N ARG A 3 43.79 4.82 -72.23
CA ARG A 3 43.11 5.61 -73.27
C ARG A 3 42.53 4.66 -74.31
N ILE A 4 41.22 4.45 -74.24
CA ILE A 4 40.48 3.68 -75.24
C ILE A 4 40.33 4.58 -76.48
N ASN A 5 40.84 4.12 -77.64
CA ASN A 5 40.82 4.89 -78.88
C ASN A 5 39.61 4.46 -79.72
N LEU A 6 38.58 5.31 -79.79
CA LEU A 6 37.34 5.00 -80.51
C LEU A 6 37.58 4.84 -82.03
N PRO A 7 36.95 3.87 -82.73
CA PRO A 7 37.13 3.64 -84.15
C PRO A 7 36.42 4.69 -85.03
N GLY A 8 36.88 4.89 -86.27
CA GLY A 8 36.27 5.80 -87.26
C GLY A 8 36.77 7.26 -87.25
N ASN A 9 36.19 8.11 -88.11
CA ASN A 9 36.52 9.54 -88.20
C ASN A 9 35.97 10.33 -86.99
N LYS A 10 36.36 11.61 -86.83
CA LYS A 10 35.94 12.44 -85.67
C LYS A 10 34.42 12.43 -85.42
N LYS A 11 33.59 12.42 -86.47
CA LYS A 11 32.12 12.37 -86.33
C LYS A 11 31.67 11.03 -85.76
N VAL A 12 32.21 9.91 -86.25
CA VAL A 12 31.90 8.56 -85.75
C VAL A 12 32.30 8.40 -84.28
N LYS A 13 33.49 8.87 -83.88
CA LYS A 13 33.92 8.85 -82.47
C LYS A 13 33.00 9.67 -81.56
N MET A 14 32.54 10.82 -82.05
CA MET A 14 31.60 11.69 -81.33
C MET A 14 30.25 10.98 -81.12
N VAL A 15 29.75 10.28 -82.14
CA VAL A 15 28.52 9.48 -82.04
C VAL A 15 28.68 8.34 -81.02
N ILE A 16 29.78 7.57 -81.07
CA ILE A 16 30.01 6.48 -80.12
C ILE A 16 30.12 7.00 -78.67
N LEU A 17 30.81 8.12 -78.45
CA LEU A 17 30.91 8.75 -77.14
C LEU A 17 29.53 9.19 -76.62
N LEU A 18 28.69 9.79 -77.47
CA LEU A 18 27.33 10.19 -77.10
C LEU A 18 26.47 8.98 -76.73
N VAL A 19 26.58 7.86 -77.46
CA VAL A 19 25.88 6.61 -77.13
C VAL A 19 26.33 6.05 -75.78
N LEU A 20 27.64 6.02 -75.50
CA LEU A 20 28.16 5.55 -74.20
C LEU A 20 27.72 6.44 -73.04
N ILE A 21 27.66 7.76 -73.23
CA ILE A 21 27.14 8.70 -72.24
C ILE A 21 25.65 8.46 -71.98
N LEU A 22 24.85 8.27 -73.03
CA LEU A 22 23.42 7.97 -72.89
C LEU A 22 23.18 6.66 -72.14
N ILE A 23 23.98 5.62 -72.40
CA ILE A 23 23.91 4.35 -71.66
C ILE A 23 24.27 4.57 -70.19
N ALA A 24 25.37 5.28 -69.89
CA ALA A 24 25.79 5.57 -68.52
C ALA A 24 24.74 6.38 -67.74
N VAL A 25 24.15 7.41 -68.37
CA VAL A 25 23.05 8.19 -67.80
C VAL A 25 21.83 7.30 -67.57
N GLY A 26 21.48 6.44 -68.51
CA GLY A 26 20.37 5.48 -68.36
C GLY A 26 20.55 4.55 -67.16
N VAL A 27 21.77 4.01 -66.96
CA VAL A 27 22.10 3.18 -65.79
C VAL A 27 21.99 3.97 -64.49
N LEU A 28 22.54 5.19 -64.43
CA LEU A 28 22.46 6.06 -63.25
C LEU A 28 21.02 6.43 -62.88
N VAL A 29 20.19 6.73 -63.89
CA VAL A 29 18.76 7.01 -63.70
C VAL A 29 18.02 5.77 -63.18
N SER A 30 18.28 4.59 -63.78
CA SER A 30 17.70 3.32 -63.33
C SER A 30 18.05 3.01 -61.88
N GLN A 31 19.32 3.12 -61.51
CA GLN A 31 19.79 2.94 -60.13
C GLN A 31 19.19 3.99 -59.17
N SER A 32 19.05 5.24 -59.61
CA SER A 32 18.40 6.28 -58.80
C SER A 32 16.92 5.98 -58.53
N ILE A 33 16.21 5.40 -59.49
CA ILE A 33 14.80 5.02 -59.33
C ILE A 33 14.69 3.84 -58.35
N GLU A 34 15.52 2.81 -58.52
CA GLU A 34 15.58 1.66 -57.61
C GLU A 34 15.92 2.09 -56.18
N ASN A 35 16.91 2.98 -55.99
CA ASN A 35 17.28 3.52 -54.68
C ASN A 35 16.13 4.30 -54.03
N LYS A 36 15.39 5.11 -54.79
CA LYS A 36 14.20 5.81 -54.26
C LYS A 36 13.10 4.85 -53.83
N LYS A 37 12.89 3.77 -54.59
CA LYS A 37 11.91 2.72 -54.25
C LYS A 37 12.31 1.99 -52.97
N LEU A 38 13.57 1.61 -52.84
CA LEU A 38 14.12 1.00 -51.62
C LEU A 38 13.98 1.88 -50.39
N ILE A 39 14.26 3.19 -50.50
CA ILE A 39 14.08 4.14 -49.39
C ILE A 39 12.61 4.21 -48.96
N LYS A 40 11.67 4.24 -49.92
CA LYS A 40 10.24 4.25 -49.62
C LYS A 40 9.79 2.95 -48.94
N GLU A 41 10.25 1.80 -49.44
CA GLU A 41 9.98 0.48 -48.83
C GLU A 41 10.56 0.40 -47.40
N GLN A 42 11.78 0.92 -47.17
CA GLN A 42 12.37 0.98 -45.84
C GLN A 42 11.59 1.90 -44.89
N GLN A 43 11.07 3.02 -45.38
CA GLN A 43 10.22 3.91 -44.58
C GLN A 43 8.90 3.23 -44.21
N GLU A 44 8.26 2.55 -45.15
CA GLU A 44 7.02 1.79 -44.90
C GLU A 44 7.24 0.67 -43.88
N ILE A 45 8.34 -0.08 -44.00
CA ILE A 45 8.73 -1.11 -43.02
C ILE A 45 8.98 -0.50 -41.65
N LYS A 46 9.69 0.62 -41.58
CA LYS A 46 10.00 1.31 -40.32
C LYS A 46 8.71 1.79 -39.62
N GLU A 47 7.80 2.40 -40.37
CA GLU A 47 6.49 2.81 -39.85
C GLU A 47 5.66 1.60 -39.38
N GLN A 48 5.71 0.49 -40.11
CA GLN A 48 5.01 -0.73 -39.73
C GLN A 48 5.58 -1.33 -38.44
N VAL A 49 6.90 -1.42 -38.31
CA VAL A 49 7.57 -1.90 -37.09
C VAL A 49 7.26 -1.00 -35.89
N GLU A 50 7.36 0.33 -36.06
CA GLU A 50 7.02 1.28 -35.00
C GLU A 50 5.55 1.13 -34.55
N LYS A 51 4.64 0.90 -35.50
CA LYS A 51 3.22 0.66 -35.19
C LYS A 51 3.02 -0.66 -34.45
N GLU A 52 3.63 -1.75 -34.90
CA GLU A 52 3.54 -3.07 -34.25
C GLU A 52 4.14 -3.04 -32.83
N GLU A 53 5.27 -2.35 -32.63
CA GLU A 53 5.87 -2.15 -31.31
C GLU A 53 4.95 -1.35 -30.39
N LYS A 54 4.34 -0.28 -30.89
CA LYS A 54 3.39 0.54 -30.12
C LYS A 54 2.15 -0.25 -29.73
N GLU A 55 1.54 -0.99 -30.65
CA GLU A 55 0.38 -1.85 -30.38
C GLU A 55 0.73 -2.92 -29.33
N LYS A 56 1.95 -3.48 -29.39
CA LYS A 56 2.43 -4.45 -28.40
C LYS A 56 2.61 -3.82 -27.01
N GLN A 57 3.18 -2.61 -26.93
CA GLN A 57 3.35 -1.89 -25.67
C GLN A 57 2.00 -1.53 -25.04
N GLU A 58 1.07 -0.99 -25.83
CA GLU A 58 -0.29 -0.67 -25.38
C GLU A 58 -1.02 -1.91 -24.84
N LYS A 59 -0.83 -3.07 -25.47
CA LYS A 59 -1.39 -4.34 -24.99
C LYS A 59 -0.79 -4.77 -23.64
N ILE A 60 0.53 -4.73 -23.49
CA ILE A 60 1.21 -5.08 -22.23
C ILE A 60 0.74 -4.16 -21.10
N GLN A 61 0.72 -2.85 -21.34
CA GLN A 61 0.27 -1.88 -20.35
C GLN A 61 -1.17 -2.15 -19.91
N LYS A 62 -2.06 -2.45 -20.87
CA LYS A 62 -3.46 -2.77 -20.55
C LYS A 62 -3.59 -4.04 -19.72
N GLU A 63 -2.79 -5.07 -19.99
CA GLU A 63 -2.78 -6.31 -19.21
C GLU A 63 -2.28 -6.07 -17.77
N GLU A 64 -1.25 -5.23 -17.59
CA GLU A 64 -0.74 -4.83 -16.28
C GLU A 64 -1.77 -4.01 -15.48
N GLU A 65 -2.43 -3.05 -16.12
CA GLU A 65 -3.50 -2.25 -15.51
C GLU A 65 -4.68 -3.10 -15.07
N GLU A 66 -5.10 -4.06 -15.91
CA GLU A 66 -6.20 -4.98 -15.57
C GLU A 66 -5.81 -5.91 -14.41
N LYS A 67 -4.57 -6.40 -14.38
CA LYS A 67 -4.06 -7.21 -13.28
C LYS A 67 -4.04 -6.43 -11.97
N LEU A 68 -3.52 -5.20 -11.99
CA LEU A 68 -3.48 -4.33 -10.83
C LEU A 68 -4.89 -3.98 -10.33
N ALA A 69 -5.84 -3.76 -11.23
CA ALA A 69 -7.24 -3.51 -10.87
C ALA A 69 -7.86 -4.71 -10.14
N LYS A 70 -7.61 -5.93 -10.63
CA LYS A 70 -8.06 -7.18 -9.99
C LYS A 70 -7.44 -7.39 -8.62
N GLU A 71 -6.15 -7.12 -8.47
CA GLU A 71 -5.46 -7.21 -7.18
C GLU A 71 -6.04 -6.22 -6.16
N LYS A 72 -6.27 -4.96 -6.57
CA LYS A 72 -6.92 -3.95 -5.72
C LYS A 72 -8.35 -4.32 -5.34
N GLU A 73 -9.14 -4.82 -6.28
CA GLU A 73 -10.51 -5.27 -6.02
C GLU A 73 -10.51 -6.43 -4.99
N GLN A 74 -9.57 -7.37 -5.11
CA GLN A 74 -9.43 -8.46 -4.18
C GLN A 74 -9.00 -7.97 -2.79
N GLU A 75 -8.04 -7.05 -2.72
CA GLU A 75 -7.59 -6.44 -1.46
C GLU A 75 -8.74 -5.70 -0.77
N GLN A 76 -9.52 -4.92 -1.52
CA GLN A 76 -10.70 -4.23 -1.01
C GLN A 76 -11.74 -5.20 -0.41
N LYS A 77 -12.02 -6.32 -1.08
CA LYS A 77 -12.92 -7.36 -0.55
C LYS A 77 -12.40 -7.97 0.75
N LEU A 78 -11.09 -8.12 0.88
CA LEU A 78 -10.48 -8.61 2.12
C LEU A 78 -10.59 -7.56 3.23
N GLU A 79 -10.40 -6.27 2.93
CA GLU A 79 -10.60 -5.20 3.91
C GLU A 79 -12.04 -5.15 4.42
N GLU A 80 -13.03 -5.35 3.56
CA GLU A 80 -14.44 -5.45 3.94
C GLU A 80 -14.68 -6.64 4.90
N LYS A 81 -14.06 -7.80 4.65
CA LYS A 81 -14.10 -8.94 5.58
C LYS A 81 -13.43 -8.61 6.91
N VAL A 82 -12.31 -7.89 6.91
CA VAL A 82 -11.66 -7.42 8.15
C VAL A 82 -12.59 -6.48 8.92
N GLN A 83 -13.31 -5.59 8.23
CA GLN A 83 -14.29 -4.73 8.88
C GLN A 83 -15.41 -5.55 9.52
N LYS A 84 -15.94 -6.56 8.82
CA LYS A 84 -16.92 -7.48 9.38
C LYS A 84 -16.38 -8.22 10.63
N ALA A 85 -15.12 -8.64 10.63
CA ALA A 85 -14.50 -9.26 11.81
C ALA A 85 -14.44 -8.29 13.00
N LYS A 86 -14.18 -7.00 12.76
CA LYS A 86 -14.25 -5.96 13.80
C LYS A 86 -15.67 -5.79 14.34
N ASP A 87 -16.67 -5.81 13.47
CA ASP A 87 -18.08 -5.67 13.88
C ASP A 87 -18.53 -6.84 14.76
N GLU A 88 -18.12 -8.07 14.42
CA GLU A 88 -18.34 -9.27 15.24
C GLU A 88 -17.60 -9.17 16.60
N PHE A 89 -16.39 -8.61 16.62
CA PHE A 89 -15.65 -8.35 17.86
C PHE A 89 -16.42 -7.38 18.78
N PHE A 90 -16.89 -6.24 18.26
CA PHE A 90 -17.68 -5.28 19.04
C PHE A 90 -19.03 -5.84 19.48
N SER A 91 -19.59 -6.77 18.72
CA SER A 91 -20.79 -7.54 19.09
C SER A 91 -20.53 -8.65 20.11
N LYS A 92 -19.27 -8.80 20.57
CA LYS A 92 -18.78 -9.86 21.48
C LYS A 92 -18.91 -11.27 20.92
N ASN A 93 -19.09 -11.41 19.61
CA ASN A 93 -19.12 -12.69 18.89
C ASN A 93 -17.69 -13.12 18.54
N TYR A 94 -16.85 -13.34 19.56
CA TYR A 94 -15.41 -13.52 19.38
C TYR A 94 -15.05 -14.70 18.49
N LYS A 95 -15.82 -15.79 18.56
CA LYS A 95 -15.61 -16.95 17.68
C LYS A 95 -15.74 -16.57 16.20
N ASN A 96 -16.83 -15.89 15.83
CA ASN A 96 -17.06 -15.47 14.44
C ASN A 96 -15.98 -14.47 13.97
N ALA A 97 -15.61 -13.51 14.82
CA ALA A 97 -14.53 -12.57 14.52
C ALA A 97 -13.19 -13.27 14.25
N ILE A 98 -12.84 -14.28 15.06
CA ILE A 98 -11.64 -15.10 14.86
C ILE A 98 -11.71 -15.91 13.56
N ASP A 99 -12.86 -16.51 13.27
CA ASP A 99 -13.06 -17.33 12.07
C ASP A 99 -12.91 -16.46 10.80
N ILE A 100 -13.60 -15.32 10.73
CA ILE A 100 -13.51 -14.39 9.59
C ILE A 100 -12.08 -13.87 9.41
N ALA A 101 -11.43 -13.44 10.49
CA ALA A 101 -10.06 -12.96 10.40
C ALA A 101 -9.09 -14.06 9.96
N THR A 102 -9.35 -15.32 10.33
CA THR A 102 -8.56 -16.48 9.87
C THR A 102 -8.77 -16.76 8.39
N GLU A 103 -9.99 -16.65 7.88
CA GLU A 103 -10.26 -16.72 6.44
C GLU A 103 -9.47 -15.67 5.66
N VAL A 104 -9.49 -14.42 6.12
CA VAL A 104 -8.72 -13.34 5.50
C VAL A 104 -7.21 -13.63 5.50
N ILE A 105 -6.67 -14.14 6.61
CA ILE A 105 -5.24 -14.48 6.70
C ILE A 105 -4.86 -15.63 5.76
N ASN A 106 -5.75 -16.62 5.59
CA ASN A 106 -5.53 -17.73 4.67
C ASN A 106 -5.57 -17.26 3.21
N GLU A 107 -6.45 -16.31 2.88
CA GLU A 107 -6.53 -15.70 1.54
C GLU A 107 -5.36 -14.76 1.26
N ASN A 108 -4.95 -13.96 2.25
CA ASN A 108 -3.79 -13.08 2.17
C ASN A 108 -2.99 -13.03 3.48
N PRO A 109 -1.86 -13.76 3.56
CA PRO A 109 -0.99 -13.77 4.75
C PRO A 109 -0.26 -12.45 5.04
N SER A 110 -0.29 -11.46 4.15
CA SER A 110 0.26 -10.12 4.41
C SER A 110 -0.76 -9.13 4.97
N MET A 111 -2.02 -9.56 5.18
CA MET A 111 -3.09 -8.71 5.71
C MET A 111 -2.92 -8.46 7.22
N TYR A 112 -2.01 -7.56 7.58
CA TYR A 112 -1.67 -7.22 8.97
C TYR A 112 -2.88 -6.78 9.81
N SER A 113 -3.89 -6.15 9.18
CA SER A 113 -5.12 -5.72 9.83
C SER A 113 -5.96 -6.89 10.35
N ALA A 114 -5.95 -8.03 9.63
CA ALA A 114 -6.62 -9.27 10.01
C ALA A 114 -5.93 -9.94 11.21
N TYR A 115 -4.59 -9.98 11.22
CA TYR A 115 -3.83 -10.43 12.39
C TYR A 115 -4.13 -9.57 13.62
N ASN A 116 -4.14 -8.24 13.46
CA ASN A 116 -4.43 -7.34 14.58
C ASN A 116 -5.82 -7.58 15.18
N ILE A 117 -6.88 -7.68 14.36
CA ILE A 117 -8.23 -7.92 14.88
C ILE A 117 -8.38 -9.32 15.48
N ARG A 118 -7.77 -10.35 14.86
CA ARG A 118 -7.78 -11.71 15.43
C ARG A 118 -7.06 -11.75 16.77
N GLY A 119 -5.94 -11.05 16.87
CA GLY A 119 -5.11 -11.02 18.07
C GLY A 119 -5.83 -10.39 19.26
N ILE A 120 -6.41 -9.20 19.09
CA ILE A 120 -7.19 -8.58 20.17
C ILE A 120 -8.44 -9.40 20.51
N THR A 121 -9.10 -9.98 19.51
CA THR A 121 -10.26 -10.85 19.74
C THR A 121 -9.89 -12.10 20.56
N LYS A 122 -8.76 -12.74 20.27
CA LYS A 122 -8.25 -13.88 21.05
C LYS A 122 -7.94 -13.49 22.50
N ALA A 123 -7.38 -12.30 22.73
CA ALA A 123 -7.13 -11.79 24.08
C ALA A 123 -8.44 -11.62 24.85
N TYR A 124 -9.45 -10.96 24.27
CA TYR A 124 -10.78 -10.82 24.89
C TYR A 124 -11.52 -12.16 25.05
N ASN A 125 -11.17 -13.16 24.24
CA ASN A 125 -11.67 -14.53 24.35
C ASN A 125 -10.86 -15.41 25.32
N GLY A 126 -9.93 -14.83 26.09
CA GLY A 126 -9.22 -15.51 27.17
C GLY A 126 -7.81 -16.03 26.83
N SER A 127 -7.29 -15.78 25.63
CA SER A 127 -5.96 -16.24 25.21
C SER A 127 -4.96 -15.10 25.02
N PHE A 128 -4.22 -14.77 26.07
CA PHE A 128 -3.16 -13.74 26.06
C PHE A 128 -2.08 -14.01 25.02
N ASP A 129 -1.42 -15.18 25.12
CA ASP A 129 -0.23 -15.50 24.31
C ASP A 129 -0.56 -15.61 22.82
N ASP A 130 -1.67 -16.24 22.48
CA ASP A 130 -2.08 -16.36 21.08
C ASP A 130 -2.56 -15.04 20.49
N GLY A 131 -3.18 -14.18 21.32
CA GLY A 131 -3.49 -12.81 20.94
C GLY A 131 -2.22 -11.99 20.67
N MET A 132 -1.22 -12.12 21.55
CA MET A 132 0.07 -11.43 21.42
C MET A 132 0.83 -11.87 20.17
N LYS A 133 0.88 -13.17 19.87
CA LYS A 133 1.51 -13.69 18.64
C LYS A 133 0.92 -13.07 17.37
N ASP A 134 -0.41 -12.95 17.30
CA ASP A 134 -1.08 -12.36 16.16
C ASP A 134 -0.81 -10.84 16.07
N ILE A 135 -0.87 -10.11 17.20
CA ILE A 135 -0.55 -8.67 17.21
C ILE A 135 0.92 -8.43 16.82
N ASP A 136 1.84 -9.27 17.30
CA ASP A 136 3.26 -9.23 16.93
C ASP A 136 3.45 -9.50 15.44
N LYS A 137 2.69 -10.44 14.87
CA LYS A 137 2.74 -10.69 13.43
C LYS A 137 2.23 -9.49 12.62
N ALA A 138 1.19 -8.81 13.09
CA ALA A 138 0.71 -7.57 12.47
C ALA A 138 1.81 -6.49 12.46
N LEU A 139 2.54 -6.33 13.56
CA LEU A 139 3.65 -5.37 13.68
C LEU A 139 4.91 -5.80 12.92
N GLU A 140 5.15 -7.09 12.73
CA GLU A 140 6.23 -7.60 11.87
C GLU A 140 5.97 -7.21 10.40
N ILE A 141 4.72 -7.33 9.94
CA ILE A 141 4.33 -6.98 8.57
C ILE A 141 4.26 -5.45 8.39
N LYS A 142 3.68 -4.74 9.36
CA LYS A 142 3.53 -3.28 9.35
C LYS A 142 3.97 -2.66 10.69
N PRO A 143 5.26 -2.32 10.85
CA PRO A 143 5.81 -1.82 12.12
C PRO A 143 5.25 -0.48 12.62
N ASP A 144 4.71 0.34 11.72
CA ASP A 144 4.10 1.64 12.00
C ASP A 144 2.59 1.56 12.20
N PHE A 145 2.01 0.36 12.30
CA PHE A 145 0.57 0.21 12.49
C PHE A 145 0.12 0.58 13.91
N GLY A 146 -0.29 1.85 14.09
CA GLY A 146 -0.69 2.42 15.38
C GLY A 146 -1.72 1.59 16.13
N TYR A 147 -2.76 1.09 15.45
CA TYR A 147 -3.78 0.23 16.05
C TYR A 147 -3.23 -1.07 16.65
N ALA A 148 -2.19 -1.67 16.04
CA ALA A 148 -1.57 -2.87 16.61
C ALA A 148 -0.71 -2.56 17.83
N ARG A 149 -0.05 -1.38 17.87
CA ARG A 149 0.65 -0.92 19.08
C ARG A 149 -0.32 -0.66 20.23
N PHE A 150 -1.45 0.01 19.93
CA PHE A 150 -2.54 0.21 20.89
C PHE A 150 -3.11 -1.12 21.39
N ASN A 151 -3.45 -2.05 20.49
CA ASN A 151 -3.99 -3.36 20.88
C ASN A 151 -2.98 -4.20 21.65
N LYS A 152 -1.68 -4.05 21.39
CA LYS A 152 -0.63 -4.69 22.18
C LYS A 152 -0.64 -4.19 23.62
N ALA A 153 -0.73 -2.87 23.81
CA ALA A 153 -0.86 -2.27 25.12
C ALA A 153 -2.14 -2.73 25.84
N LEU A 154 -3.28 -2.69 25.14
CA LEU A 154 -4.57 -3.14 25.65
C LEU A 154 -4.56 -4.62 26.05
N ASN A 155 -3.87 -5.48 25.29
CA ASN A 155 -3.71 -6.89 25.65
C ASN A 155 -2.88 -7.04 26.94
N TYR A 156 -1.80 -6.28 27.11
CA TYR A 156 -1.09 -6.24 28.40
C TYR A 156 -1.98 -5.73 29.55
N GLU A 157 -2.76 -4.66 29.33
CA GLU A 157 -3.66 -4.10 30.35
C GLU A 157 -4.76 -5.08 30.76
N LEU A 158 -5.39 -5.77 29.79
CA LEU A 158 -6.43 -6.77 30.02
C LEU A 158 -5.95 -7.91 30.94
N TYR A 159 -4.65 -8.21 30.91
CA TYR A 159 -4.01 -9.23 31.73
C TYR A 159 -3.16 -8.63 32.86
N GLU A 160 -3.46 -7.39 33.26
CA GLU A 160 -2.90 -6.69 34.42
C GLU A 160 -1.37 -6.48 34.40
N ARG A 161 -0.77 -6.51 33.20
CA ARG A 161 0.64 -6.22 32.95
C ARG A 161 0.85 -4.75 32.64
N PHE A 162 0.61 -3.91 33.65
CA PHE A 162 0.47 -2.47 33.47
C PHE A 162 1.74 -1.76 33.02
N GLU A 163 2.91 -2.18 33.50
CA GLU A 163 4.19 -1.59 33.13
C GLU A 163 4.47 -1.79 31.64
N GLU A 164 4.23 -2.99 31.12
CA GLU A 164 4.35 -3.27 29.69
C GLU A 164 3.28 -2.56 28.86
N ALA A 165 2.04 -2.47 29.37
CA ALA A 165 0.96 -1.75 28.72
C ALA A 165 1.32 -0.27 28.52
N LEU A 166 1.80 0.42 29.56
CA LEU A 166 2.22 1.82 29.49
C LEU A 166 3.31 2.04 28.43
N VAL A 167 4.32 1.17 28.37
CA VAL A 167 5.37 1.25 27.33
C VAL A 167 4.80 1.15 25.92
N TRP A 168 3.81 0.27 25.70
CA TRP A 168 3.19 0.12 24.38
C TRP A 168 2.19 1.22 24.06
N TYR A 169 1.51 1.79 25.05
CA TYR A 169 0.69 2.98 24.85
C TYR A 169 1.54 4.18 24.44
N ASP A 170 2.69 4.40 25.08
CA ASP A 170 3.63 5.45 24.66
C ASP A 170 4.09 5.25 23.20
N LYS A 171 4.42 4.02 22.81
CA LYS A 171 4.74 3.68 21.41
C LYS A 171 3.59 3.88 20.43
N ALA A 172 2.34 3.73 20.88
CA ALA A 172 1.17 4.02 20.07
C ALA A 172 1.01 5.54 19.88
N LEU A 173 1.25 6.34 20.92
CA LEU A 173 1.23 7.81 20.88
C LEU A 173 2.31 8.41 19.98
N GLU A 174 3.43 7.70 19.75
CA GLU A 174 4.45 8.09 18.76
C GLU A 174 3.90 8.10 17.31
N VAL A 175 2.88 7.30 17.02
CA VAL A 175 2.25 7.22 15.69
C VAL A 175 1.08 8.18 15.62
N GLU A 176 0.19 8.13 16.60
CA GLU A 176 -1.03 8.95 16.63
C GLU A 176 -1.43 9.26 18.07
N GLN A 177 -1.66 10.54 18.36
CA GLN A 177 -2.14 11.02 19.65
C GLN A 177 -3.67 10.81 19.76
N GLY A 178 -4.07 9.57 20.03
CA GLY A 178 -5.48 9.17 20.12
C GLY A 178 -6.07 9.29 21.53
N ALA A 179 -7.34 9.71 21.62
CA ALA A 179 -8.08 9.83 22.88
C ALA A 179 -8.07 8.51 23.69
N TRP A 180 -8.35 7.38 23.03
CA TRP A 180 -8.42 6.06 23.66
C TRP A 180 -7.07 5.56 24.15
N THR A 181 -5.97 5.96 23.51
CA THR A 181 -4.61 5.64 23.96
C THR A 181 -4.28 6.37 25.27
N TYR A 182 -4.61 7.67 25.35
CA TYR A 182 -4.50 8.42 26.61
C TYR A 182 -5.45 7.88 27.70
N TYR A 183 -6.65 7.46 27.31
CA TYR A 183 -7.62 6.86 28.21
C TYR A 183 -7.12 5.55 28.84
N GLY A 184 -6.51 4.64 28.06
CA GLY A 184 -5.91 3.41 28.58
C GLY A 184 -4.80 3.67 29.60
N ILE A 185 -3.94 4.67 29.33
CA ILE A 185 -2.95 5.12 30.32
C ILE A 185 -3.63 5.64 31.59
N ALA A 186 -4.66 6.49 31.45
CA ALA A 186 -5.38 7.04 32.59
C ALA A 186 -6.09 5.96 33.41
N SER A 187 -6.69 4.96 32.76
CA SER A 187 -7.30 3.76 33.35
C SER A 187 -6.31 3.04 34.27
N ILE A 188 -5.11 2.75 33.76
CA ILE A 188 -4.05 2.09 34.54
C ILE A 188 -3.71 2.89 35.80
N TYR A 189 -3.50 4.20 35.68
CA TYR A 189 -3.24 5.05 36.85
C TYR A 189 -4.45 5.14 37.79
N GLY A 190 -5.66 5.11 37.25
CA GLY A 190 -6.92 5.13 38.01
C GLY A 190 -7.02 3.90 38.91
N ARG A 191 -6.73 2.72 38.35
CA ARG A 191 -6.71 1.45 39.09
C ARG A 191 -5.66 1.44 40.21
N ARG A 192 -4.56 2.18 40.04
CA ARG A 192 -3.51 2.37 41.05
C ARG A 192 -3.86 3.45 42.10
N GLY A 193 -4.94 4.21 41.92
CA GLY A 193 -5.29 5.33 42.78
C GLY A 193 -4.43 6.58 42.59
N ASP A 194 -3.66 6.65 41.49
CA ASP A 194 -2.80 7.78 41.18
C ASP A 194 -3.62 8.91 40.54
N VAL A 195 -4.19 9.76 41.39
CA VAL A 195 -5.04 10.89 40.98
C VAL A 195 -4.33 11.82 40.00
N GLU A 196 -3.06 12.14 40.23
CA GLU A 196 -2.36 13.16 39.43
C GLU A 196 -2.14 12.67 38.00
N ASN A 197 -1.64 11.43 37.84
CA ASN A 197 -1.45 10.87 36.51
C ASN A 197 -2.78 10.53 35.83
N THR A 198 -3.79 10.05 36.56
CA THR A 198 -5.13 9.85 35.98
C THR A 198 -5.67 11.15 35.41
N VAL A 199 -5.65 12.25 36.18
CA VAL A 199 -6.14 13.56 35.71
C VAL A 199 -5.34 14.04 34.51
N LEU A 200 -4.01 13.96 34.56
CA LEU A 200 -3.14 14.37 33.46
C LEU A 200 -3.50 13.68 32.13
N TYR A 201 -3.58 12.35 32.13
CA TYR A 201 -3.82 11.60 30.90
C TYR A 201 -5.29 11.61 30.48
N LEU A 202 -6.23 11.61 31.44
CA LEU A 202 -7.65 11.71 31.13
C LEU A 202 -8.01 13.09 30.56
N SER A 203 -7.40 14.18 31.04
CA SER A 203 -7.56 15.50 30.44
C SER A 203 -7.10 15.52 28.98
N LYS A 204 -5.94 14.91 28.66
CA LYS A 204 -5.48 14.76 27.27
C LYS A 204 -6.47 13.96 26.43
N ALA A 205 -7.04 12.88 26.97
CA ALA A 205 -8.06 12.10 26.27
C ALA A 205 -9.30 12.94 25.95
N ILE A 206 -9.78 13.74 26.91
CA ILE A 206 -10.95 14.62 26.78
C ILE A 206 -10.71 15.77 25.79
N GLU A 207 -9.49 16.31 25.75
CA GLU A 207 -9.09 17.32 24.76
C GLU A 207 -9.20 16.80 23.32
N VAL A 208 -8.87 15.52 23.10
CA VAL A 208 -8.98 14.87 21.79
C VAL A 208 -10.42 14.46 21.48
N ASP A 209 -11.11 13.84 22.45
CA ASP A 209 -12.51 13.44 22.32
C ASP A 209 -13.26 13.63 23.65
N LYS A 210 -14.17 14.60 23.67
CA LYS A 210 -14.99 14.92 24.85
C LYS A 210 -15.95 13.78 25.25
N SER A 211 -16.27 12.86 24.33
CA SER A 211 -17.16 11.73 24.63
C SER A 211 -16.58 10.81 25.71
N VAL A 212 -15.25 10.82 25.88
CA VAL A 212 -14.51 10.09 26.92
C VAL A 212 -15.04 10.36 28.33
N ILE A 213 -15.58 11.55 28.59
CA ILE A 213 -16.15 11.92 29.88
C ILE A 213 -17.23 10.92 30.34
N GLU A 214 -18.09 10.47 29.42
CA GLU A 214 -19.21 9.58 29.75
C GLU A 214 -18.73 8.18 30.16
N TYR A 215 -17.62 7.71 29.56
CA TYR A 215 -16.96 6.47 29.95
C TYR A 215 -16.29 6.62 31.31
N ALA A 216 -15.51 7.68 31.52
CA ALA A 216 -14.81 7.92 32.79
C ALA A 216 -15.77 8.03 34.00
N LYS A 217 -16.97 8.58 33.78
CA LYS A 217 -18.03 8.64 34.80
C LYS A 217 -18.51 7.26 35.23
N THR A 218 -18.45 6.24 34.39
CA THR A 218 -19.10 4.94 34.64
C THR A 218 -18.11 3.80 34.86
N GLU A 219 -16.92 3.87 34.27
CA GLU A 219 -15.92 2.80 34.34
C GLU A 219 -15.38 2.56 35.75
N HIS A 220 -15.15 1.29 36.06
CA HIS A 220 -14.69 0.86 37.37
C HIS A 220 -13.22 1.17 37.64
N ASP A 221 -12.43 1.34 36.59
CA ASP A 221 -10.99 1.64 36.68
C ASP A 221 -10.73 2.92 37.46
N PHE A 222 -11.68 3.87 37.46
CA PHE A 222 -11.55 5.13 38.17
C PHE A 222 -12.14 5.12 39.58
N ASN A 223 -12.71 4.01 40.06
CA ASN A 223 -13.26 3.93 41.41
C ASN A 223 -12.28 4.38 42.51
N PRO A 224 -10.97 4.04 42.47
CA PRO A 224 -10.02 4.47 43.49
C PRO A 224 -9.82 5.99 43.54
N VAL A 225 -10.00 6.70 42.42
CA VAL A 225 -9.78 8.15 42.30
C VAL A 225 -11.07 8.98 42.31
N ARG A 226 -12.24 8.31 42.27
CA ARG A 226 -13.56 8.92 42.06
C ARG A 226 -13.96 9.98 43.08
N ASN A 227 -13.43 9.89 44.30
CA ASN A 227 -13.71 10.87 45.37
C ASN A 227 -12.78 12.10 45.33
N SER A 228 -11.81 12.14 44.42
CA SER A 228 -10.90 13.27 44.25
C SER A 228 -11.62 14.47 43.66
N GLU A 229 -11.42 15.66 44.23
CA GLU A 229 -11.91 16.92 43.67
C GLU A 229 -11.36 17.15 42.25
N LYS A 230 -10.05 16.96 42.06
CA LYS A 230 -9.38 17.13 40.76
C LYS A 230 -9.97 16.23 39.67
N PHE A 231 -10.26 14.96 40.02
CA PHE A 231 -10.88 14.03 39.07
C PHE A 231 -12.30 14.50 38.70
N ASN A 232 -13.10 14.85 39.70
CA ASN A 232 -14.47 15.33 39.48
C ASN A 232 -14.51 16.64 38.69
N GLU A 233 -13.50 17.51 38.77
CA GLU A 233 -13.45 18.74 37.97
C GLU A 233 -13.35 18.50 36.47
N ILE A 234 -12.58 17.49 36.05
CA ILE A 234 -12.33 17.24 34.62
C ILE A 234 -13.44 16.42 33.94
N ILE A 235 -14.29 15.73 34.72
CA ILE A 235 -15.40 14.93 34.20
C ILE A 235 -16.78 15.58 34.41
N LYS A 236 -16.84 16.86 34.79
CA LYS A 236 -18.10 17.60 34.94
C LYS A 236 -18.85 17.76 33.63
#